data_AF-A0A949YDM0-F1
#
_entry.id   AF-A0A949YDM0-F1
#
_cell.length_a   1.000
_cell.length_b   1.000
_cell.length_c   1.000
_cell.angle_alpha   90.00
_cell.angle_beta   90.00
_cell.angle_gamma   90.00
#
_symmetry.space_group_name_H-M   'P 1'
#
loop_
_entity.id
_entity.type
_entity.pdbx_description
1 polymer ?
#
loop_
_entity_poly.entity_id
_entity_poly.type
_entity_poly.pdbx_seq_one_letter_code
_entity_poly.pdbx_strand_id
1 'polypeptide(L)'
;MVNLTFSSSLPVDRREELEALMFFHPQQGEHESGINASILSYGFPKIIVEHDQLRIGIEGREVQTLYAFLDRGREKDLAGVIVYTRTGEDTLVLLHMAVKPEYSYSVGYRNELVLVRILAQVRSIAKRIKGVKRLSIAYAGQIVPRAEI
;
A
#
# COMPACT_ATOMS: atom_id res chain seq x y z
N MET A 1 7.73 6.61 20.49
CA MET A 1 7.27 5.82 19.32
C MET A 1 6.34 6.71 18.55
N VAL A 2 6.58 6.93 17.25
CA VAL A 2 5.75 7.85 16.47
C VAL A 2 4.40 7.18 16.15
N ASN A 3 3.33 7.96 16.27
CA ASN A 3 1.98 7.44 16.09
C ASN A 3 1.68 7.26 14.59
N LEU A 4 1.23 6.07 14.20
CA LEU A 4 0.88 5.77 12.81
C LEU A 4 -0.62 5.58 12.75
N THR A 5 -1.28 6.36 11.92
CA THR A 5 -2.72 6.31 11.69
C THR A 5 -2.99 5.84 10.28
N PHE A 6 -4.16 5.23 10.06
CA PHE A 6 -4.51 4.65 8.77
C PHE A 6 -5.83 5.23 8.27
N SER A 7 -5.93 5.43 6.96
CA SER A 7 -7.15 5.88 6.30
C SER A 7 -7.37 5.15 4.99
N SER A 8 -8.63 4.92 4.63
CA SER A 8 -9.03 4.48 3.29
C SER A 8 -9.34 5.63 2.34
N SER A 9 -9.16 6.86 2.81
CA SER A 9 -9.39 8.11 2.06
C SER A 9 -8.20 9.04 2.18
N LEU A 10 -7.92 9.78 1.11
CA LEU A 10 -6.86 10.78 1.05
C LEU A 10 -7.44 12.03 0.37
N PRO A 11 -7.40 13.23 0.97
CA PRO A 11 -7.97 14.40 0.32
C PRO A 11 -7.17 14.83 -0.92
N VAL A 12 -7.82 15.53 -1.86
CA VAL A 12 -7.23 15.92 -3.16
C VAL A 12 -6.01 16.83 -3.06
N ASP A 13 -5.88 17.59 -1.97
CA ASP A 13 -4.75 18.49 -1.70
C ASP A 13 -3.42 17.73 -1.50
N ARG A 14 -3.48 16.41 -1.28
CA ARG A 14 -2.30 15.53 -1.13
C ARG A 14 -1.91 14.80 -2.41
N ARG A 15 -2.35 15.27 -3.58
CA ARG A 15 -2.04 14.61 -4.87
C ARG A 15 -0.55 14.49 -5.11
N GLU A 16 0.20 15.59 -4.97
CA GLU A 16 1.65 15.60 -5.21
C GLU A 16 2.38 14.62 -4.29
N GLU A 17 1.95 14.54 -3.02
CA GLU A 17 2.51 13.62 -2.04
C GLU A 17 2.24 12.15 -2.42
N LEU A 18 1.05 11.84 -2.93
CA LEU A 18 0.70 10.51 -3.43
C LEU A 18 1.44 10.16 -4.72
N GLU A 19 1.60 11.10 -5.64
CA GLU A 19 2.35 10.91 -6.89
C GLU A 19 3.83 10.62 -6.61
N ALA A 20 4.45 11.42 -5.72
CA ALA A 20 5.82 11.20 -5.24
C ALA A 20 6.02 9.79 -4.68
N LEU A 21 5.06 9.33 -3.88
CA LEU A 21 5.11 8.02 -3.24
C LEU A 21 4.91 6.86 -4.24
N MET A 22 3.98 6.99 -5.19
CA MET A 22 3.59 5.91 -6.11
C MET A 22 4.47 5.82 -7.37
N PHE A 23 4.90 6.95 -7.93
CA PHE A 23 5.50 7.02 -9.27
C PHE A 23 6.95 7.50 -9.29
N PHE A 24 7.41 8.17 -8.23
CA PHE A 24 8.74 8.79 -8.20
C PHE A 24 9.67 8.18 -7.15
N HIS A 25 9.43 6.92 -6.75
CA HIS A 25 10.25 6.27 -5.74
C HIS A 25 11.66 5.93 -6.29
N PRO A 26 12.75 6.46 -5.70
CA PRO A 26 14.11 6.37 -6.26
C PRO A 26 14.68 4.95 -6.35
N GLN A 27 14.07 3.97 -5.66
CA GLN A 27 14.43 2.55 -5.73
C GLN A 27 13.58 1.74 -6.73
N GLN A 28 12.70 2.36 -7.55
CA GLN A 28 11.91 1.60 -8.54
C GLN A 28 12.79 0.86 -9.57
N GLY A 29 13.98 1.40 -9.87
CA GLY A 29 14.96 0.74 -10.74
C GLY A 29 15.50 -0.59 -10.20
N GLU A 30 15.47 -0.82 -8.88
CA GLU A 30 15.99 -2.04 -8.25
C GLU A 30 14.95 -3.19 -8.22
N HIS A 31 13.67 -2.89 -8.49
CA HIS A 31 12.55 -3.84 -8.44
C HIS A 31 11.73 -3.90 -9.74
N GLU A 32 12.31 -3.44 -10.86
CA GLU A 32 11.64 -3.36 -12.17
C GLU A 32 10.96 -4.66 -12.59
N SER A 33 11.58 -5.82 -12.33
CA SER A 33 11.02 -7.13 -12.71
C SER A 33 9.70 -7.46 -11.98
N GLY A 34 9.58 -7.11 -10.70
CA GLY A 34 8.36 -7.29 -9.92
C GLY A 34 7.28 -6.27 -10.26
N ILE A 35 7.68 -5.01 -10.55
CA ILE A 35 6.77 -3.94 -11.01
C ILE A 35 6.17 -4.32 -12.36
N ASN A 36 6.99 -4.76 -13.30
CA ASN A 36 6.53 -5.22 -14.60
C ASN A 36 5.64 -6.46 -14.49
N ALA A 37 5.95 -7.43 -13.64
CA ALA A 37 5.10 -8.61 -13.43
C ALA A 37 3.72 -8.24 -12.83
N SER A 38 3.68 -7.29 -11.88
CA SER A 38 2.43 -6.78 -11.31
C SER A 38 1.62 -5.98 -12.34
N ILE A 39 2.27 -5.12 -13.14
CA ILE A 39 1.64 -4.37 -14.23
C ILE A 39 1.06 -5.31 -15.29
N LEU A 40 1.81 -6.34 -15.71
CA LEU A 40 1.36 -7.32 -16.70
C LEU A 40 0.17 -8.15 -16.17
N SER A 41 0.18 -8.50 -14.89
CA SER A 41 -0.87 -9.34 -14.29
C SER A 41 -2.11 -8.56 -13.88
N TYR A 42 -1.94 -7.33 -13.41
CA TYR A 42 -3.00 -6.55 -12.76
C TYR A 42 -3.36 -5.26 -13.49
N GLY A 43 -2.46 -4.66 -14.26
CA GLY A 43 -2.67 -3.40 -14.98
C GLY A 43 -1.91 -2.22 -14.36
N PHE A 44 -1.93 -1.07 -15.04
CA PHE A 44 -1.25 0.13 -14.58
C PHE A 44 -2.06 0.87 -13.50
N PRO A 45 -1.47 1.17 -12.33
CA PRO A 45 -2.12 2.00 -11.32
C PRO A 45 -2.22 3.45 -11.80
N LYS A 46 -3.38 4.07 -11.57
CA LYS A 46 -3.66 5.49 -11.85
C LYS A 46 -4.24 6.14 -10.61
N ILE A 47 -3.93 7.41 -10.37
CA ILE A 47 -4.63 8.19 -9.35
C ILE A 47 -5.98 8.62 -9.93
N ILE A 48 -7.05 8.35 -9.19
CA ILE A 48 -8.42 8.73 -9.51
C ILE A 48 -8.89 9.71 -8.44
N VAL A 49 -9.69 10.71 -8.83
CA VAL A 49 -10.41 11.58 -7.91
C VAL A 49 -11.86 11.12 -7.87
N GLU A 50 -12.37 10.84 -6.68
CA GLU A 50 -13.75 10.47 -6.45
C GLU A 50 -14.23 11.14 -5.16
N HIS A 51 -15.34 11.90 -5.22
CA HIS A 51 -15.89 12.62 -4.07
C HIS A 51 -14.86 13.47 -3.29
N ASP A 52 -14.00 14.20 -4.01
CA ASP A 52 -12.92 15.01 -3.43
C ASP A 52 -11.88 14.20 -2.62
N GLN A 53 -11.76 12.91 -2.93
CA GLN A 53 -10.76 12.00 -2.38
C GLN A 53 -9.94 11.37 -3.51
N LEU A 54 -8.65 11.22 -3.27
CA LEU A 54 -7.73 10.45 -4.08
C LEU A 54 -7.89 8.97 -3.77
N ARG A 55 -7.87 8.18 -4.84
CA ARG A 55 -7.84 6.71 -4.81
C ARG A 55 -6.82 6.22 -5.83
N ILE A 56 -6.29 5.02 -5.60
CA ILE A 56 -5.59 4.31 -6.69
C ILE A 56 -6.61 3.44 -7.40
N GLY A 57 -6.71 3.59 -8.71
CA GLY A 57 -7.49 2.73 -9.58
C GLY A 57 -6.60 1.90 -10.49
N ILE A 58 -7.12 0.74 -10.90
CA ILE A 58 -6.50 -0.14 -11.88
C ILE A 58 -7.60 -0.53 -12.87
N GLU A 59 -7.32 -0.38 -14.16
CA GLU A 59 -8.32 -0.58 -15.21
C GLU A 59 -8.91 -1.98 -15.18
N GLY A 60 -10.24 -2.07 -15.26
CA GLY A 60 -10.97 -3.34 -15.23
C GLY A 60 -10.97 -4.06 -13.87
N ARG A 61 -10.54 -3.40 -12.78
CA ARG A 61 -10.45 -4.02 -11.44
C ARG A 61 -10.97 -3.11 -10.34
N GLU A 62 -11.74 -3.70 -9.42
CA GLU A 62 -12.08 -3.05 -8.16
C GLU A 62 -10.92 -3.19 -7.19
N VAL A 63 -10.36 -2.07 -6.77
CA VAL A 63 -9.21 -2.01 -5.86
C VAL A 63 -9.51 -1.10 -4.68
N GLN A 64 -8.88 -1.42 -3.55
CA GLN A 64 -8.92 -0.63 -2.34
C GLN A 64 -7.53 -0.10 -2.03
N THR A 65 -7.49 1.07 -1.41
CA THR A 65 -6.26 1.73 -1.00
C THR A 65 -6.30 1.97 0.49
N LEU A 66 -5.18 1.70 1.17
CA LEU A 66 -4.98 2.06 2.56
C LEU A 66 -3.74 2.96 2.63
N TYR A 67 -3.95 4.15 3.16
CA TYR A 67 -2.94 5.16 3.39
C TYR A 67 -2.48 5.07 4.85
N ALA A 68 -1.19 5.25 5.06
CA ALA A 68 -0.58 5.31 6.39
C ALA A 68 0.00 6.69 6.60
N PHE A 69 -0.36 7.31 7.72
CA PHE A 69 0.08 8.64 8.09
C PHE A 69 0.89 8.59 9.37
N LEU A 70 2.05 9.20 9.33
CA LEU A 70 2.88 9.41 10.51
C LEU A 70 2.51 10.73 11.16
N ASP A 71 2.10 10.68 12.43
CA ASP A 71 1.75 11.86 13.20
C ASP A 71 2.98 12.39 13.92
N ARG A 72 3.46 13.57 13.47
CA ARG A 72 4.59 14.30 14.05
C ARG A 72 4.12 15.51 14.87
N GLY A 73 2.86 15.54 15.28
CA GLY A 73 2.26 16.57 16.13
C GLY A 73 1.66 17.74 15.35
N ARG A 74 2.48 18.48 14.57
CA ARG A 74 1.98 19.62 13.78
C ARG A 74 1.28 19.19 12.50
N GLU A 75 1.77 18.13 11.87
CA GLU A 75 1.25 17.61 10.62
C GLU A 75 1.25 16.08 10.62
N LYS A 76 0.39 15.53 9.77
CA LYS A 76 0.34 14.11 9.44
C LYS A 76 0.96 13.92 8.07
N ASP A 77 2.11 13.26 8.04
CA ASP A 77 2.85 12.99 6.79
C ASP A 77 2.35 11.69 6.19
N LEU A 78 2.04 11.65 4.89
CA LEU A 78 1.75 10.39 4.21
C LEU A 78 3.04 9.57 4.20
N ALA A 79 3.08 8.49 4.97
CA ALA A 79 4.26 7.66 5.16
C ALA A 79 4.29 6.46 4.22
N GLY A 80 3.11 5.98 3.80
CA GLY A 80 3.02 4.83 2.92
C GLY A 80 1.61 4.60 2.38
N VAL A 81 1.55 3.75 1.35
CA VAL A 81 0.33 3.37 0.65
C VAL A 81 0.40 1.89 0.29
N ILE A 82 -0.73 1.20 0.43
CA ILE A 82 -0.92 -0.17 -0.02
C ILE A 82 -2.20 -0.26 -0.83
N VAL A 83 -2.11 -0.88 -2.01
CA VAL A 83 -3.22 -1.13 -2.92
C VAL A 83 -3.49 -2.62 -2.91
N TYR A 84 -4.75 -3.00 -2.72
CA TYR A 84 -5.13 -4.40 -2.65
C TYR A 84 -6.50 -4.63 -3.27
N THR A 85 -6.74 -5.87 -3.68
CA THR A 85 -8.02 -6.31 -4.22
C THR A 85 -8.41 -7.66 -3.61
N ARG A 86 -9.68 -8.03 -3.73
CA ARG A 86 -10.14 -9.38 -3.41
C ARG A 86 -10.16 -10.20 -4.68
N THR A 87 -9.52 -11.36 -4.67
CA THR A 87 -9.59 -12.34 -5.76
C THR A 87 -10.26 -13.61 -5.28
N GLY A 88 -11.19 -14.12 -6.09
CA GLY A 88 -12.03 -15.25 -5.72
C GLY A 88 -12.81 -15.01 -4.41
N GLU A 89 -13.18 -16.09 -3.74
CA GLU A 89 -14.02 -16.00 -2.54
C GLU A 89 -13.25 -15.78 -1.25
N ASP A 90 -11.93 -16.03 -1.22
CA ASP A 90 -11.21 -16.16 0.05
C ASP A 90 -9.85 -15.46 0.14
N THR A 91 -9.44 -14.72 -0.89
CA THR A 91 -8.07 -14.18 -0.95
C THR A 91 -8.09 -12.67 -1.14
N LEU A 92 -7.34 -11.96 -0.29
CA LEU A 92 -6.92 -10.58 -0.57
C LEU A 92 -5.53 -10.60 -1.19
N VAL A 93 -5.33 -9.83 -2.26
CA VAL A 93 -4.07 -9.71 -2.97
C VAL A 93 -3.56 -8.29 -2.84
N LEU A 94 -2.33 -8.15 -2.37
CA LEU A 94 -1.59 -6.90 -2.32
C LEU A 94 -0.95 -6.65 -3.69
N LEU A 95 -1.45 -5.61 -4.36
CA LEU A 95 -1.13 -5.28 -5.75
C LEU A 95 -0.02 -4.25 -5.87
N HIS A 96 0.13 -3.36 -4.89
CA HIS A 96 1.15 -2.32 -4.86
C HIS A 96 1.42 -1.85 -3.44
N MET A 97 2.68 -1.54 -3.14
CA MET A 97 3.13 -1.04 -1.85
C MET A 97 4.23 -0.01 -2.08
N ALA A 98 4.09 1.15 -1.45
CA ALA A 98 5.15 2.15 -1.41
C ALA A 98 5.22 2.79 -0.02
N VAL A 99 6.43 3.08 0.43
CA VAL A 99 6.73 3.76 1.70
C VAL A 99 7.73 4.85 1.39
N LYS A 100 7.61 6.05 1.98
CA LYS A 100 8.58 7.11 1.71
C LYS A 100 9.98 6.63 2.13
N PRO A 101 11.04 6.90 1.33
CA PRO A 101 12.39 6.42 1.63
C PRO A 101 12.90 6.78 3.03
N GLU A 102 12.52 7.95 3.57
CA GLU A 102 12.85 8.39 4.93
C GLU A 102 12.29 7.48 6.05
N TYR A 103 11.32 6.63 5.73
CA TYR A 103 10.71 5.63 6.61
C TYR A 103 11.04 4.20 6.22
N SER A 104 11.82 4.02 5.16
CA SER A 104 12.31 2.73 4.70
C SER A 104 13.52 2.30 5.53
N TYR A 105 13.74 0.98 5.63
CA TYR A 105 14.76 0.38 6.49
C TYR A 105 16.21 0.78 6.11
N SER A 106 16.41 1.36 4.93
CA SER A 106 17.71 1.82 4.45
C SER A 106 17.92 3.32 4.73
N VAL A 107 19.05 3.62 5.37
CA VAL A 107 19.61 4.96 5.64
C VAL A 107 19.16 5.63 6.94
N GLY A 108 19.71 5.19 8.09
CA GLY A 108 19.98 6.05 9.25
C GLY A 108 18.81 6.69 10.01
N TYR A 109 17.57 6.59 9.52
CA TYR A 109 16.37 7.09 10.19
C TYR A 109 15.86 6.07 11.20
N ARG A 110 15.18 6.57 12.23
CA ARG A 110 14.60 5.76 13.31
C ARG A 110 13.78 4.64 12.66
N ASN A 111 14.09 3.39 13.01
CA ASN A 111 13.45 2.20 12.48
C ASN A 111 11.95 2.17 12.88
N GLU A 112 11.12 2.88 12.14
CA GLU A 112 9.68 3.06 12.43
C GLU A 112 8.83 1.89 11.91
N LEU A 113 9.47 0.94 11.21
CA LEU A 113 8.87 -0.30 10.71
C LEU A 113 7.53 -0.05 9.98
N VAL A 114 7.44 1.05 9.23
CA VAL A 114 6.18 1.54 8.64
C VAL A 114 5.52 0.47 7.77
N LEU A 115 6.28 -0.18 6.88
CA LEU A 115 5.75 -1.26 6.04
C LEU A 115 5.17 -2.42 6.87
N VAL A 116 5.87 -2.86 7.92
CA VAL A 116 5.42 -3.95 8.80
C VAL A 116 4.11 -3.57 9.50
N ARG A 117 4.00 -2.31 9.96
CA ARG A 117 2.77 -1.80 10.59
C ARG A 117 1.61 -1.70 9.60
N ILE A 118 1.87 -1.31 8.35
CA ILE A 118 0.88 -1.31 7.27
C ILE A 118 0.38 -2.74 7.00
N LEU A 119 1.30 -3.71 6.86
CA LEU A 119 0.96 -5.12 6.64
C LEU A 119 0.15 -5.70 7.81
N ALA A 120 0.52 -5.38 9.05
CA ALA A 120 -0.26 -5.78 10.23
C ALA A 120 -1.68 -5.20 10.21
N GLN A 121 -1.84 -3.96 9.77
CA GLN A 121 -3.15 -3.33 9.65
C GLN A 121 -4.00 -3.96 8.54
N VAL A 122 -3.41 -4.22 7.38
CA VAL A 122 -4.09 -4.98 6.30
C VAL A 122 -4.54 -6.34 6.81
N ARG A 123 -3.70 -7.06 7.56
CA ARG A 123 -4.07 -8.34 8.15
C ARG A 123 -5.24 -8.20 9.12
N SER A 124 -5.29 -7.13 9.91
CA SER A 124 -6.41 -6.81 10.79
C SER A 124 -7.70 -6.56 10.01
N ILE A 125 -7.63 -5.81 8.90
CA ILE A 125 -8.74 -5.58 7.97
C ILE A 125 -9.21 -6.91 7.39
N ALA A 126 -8.29 -7.72 6.85
CA ALA A 126 -8.57 -9.02 6.23
C ALA A 126 -9.34 -9.95 7.18
N LYS A 127 -8.96 -9.99 8.47
CA LYS A 127 -9.64 -10.79 9.51
C LYS A 127 -11.10 -10.39 9.72
N ARG A 128 -11.49 -9.16 9.38
CA ARG A 128 -12.85 -8.63 9.53
C ARG A 128 -13.71 -8.82 8.28
N ILE A 129 -13.11 -9.16 7.13
CA ILE A 129 -13.84 -9.38 5.88
C ILE A 129 -14.34 -10.82 5.84
N LYS A 130 -15.67 -11.00 5.75
CA LYS A 130 -16.30 -12.32 5.65
C LYS A 130 -15.77 -13.10 4.44
N GLY A 131 -15.32 -14.32 4.70
CA GLY A 131 -14.85 -15.27 3.69
C GLY A 131 -13.35 -15.18 3.37
N VAL A 132 -12.67 -14.08 3.73
CA VAL A 132 -11.22 -13.95 3.50
C VAL A 132 -10.45 -14.88 4.45
N LYS A 133 -9.62 -15.75 3.86
CA LYS A 133 -8.78 -16.73 4.54
C LYS A 133 -7.29 -16.54 4.26
N ARG A 134 -6.94 -15.90 3.14
CA ARG A 134 -5.57 -15.77 2.63
C ARG A 134 -5.22 -14.33 2.28
N LEU A 135 -3.95 -13.98 2.47
CA LEU A 135 -3.34 -12.77 1.96
C LEU A 135 -2.22 -13.18 0.99
N SER A 136 -2.18 -12.60 -0.20
CA SER A 136 -1.16 -12.87 -1.22
C SER A 136 -0.47 -11.57 -1.62
N ILE A 137 0.81 -11.62 -1.99
CA ILE A 137 1.59 -10.45 -2.43
C ILE A 137 1.98 -10.65 -3.88
N ALA A 138 1.51 -9.76 -4.78
CA ALA A 138 1.72 -9.88 -6.21
C ALA A 138 3.21 -9.82 -6.62
N TYR A 139 4.03 -9.02 -5.93
CA TYR A 139 5.44 -8.77 -6.29
C TYR A 139 6.40 -9.92 -6.01
N ALA A 140 6.03 -10.84 -5.13
CA ALA A 140 6.97 -11.84 -4.62
C ALA A 140 6.84 -13.21 -5.31
N GLY A 141 5.79 -13.45 -6.11
CA GLY A 141 5.43 -14.81 -6.50
C GLY A 141 5.20 -15.74 -5.30
N GLN A 142 5.11 -15.19 -4.08
CA GLN A 142 5.02 -15.90 -2.83
C GLN A 142 3.62 -15.75 -2.25
N ILE A 143 2.92 -16.87 -2.14
CA ILE A 143 1.71 -17.01 -1.34
C ILE A 143 2.19 -17.20 0.10
N VAL A 144 2.01 -16.19 0.96
CA VAL A 144 2.35 -16.32 2.39
C VAL A 144 1.16 -16.94 3.14
N PRO A 145 1.30 -18.15 3.72
CA PRO A 145 0.22 -18.75 4.48
C PRO A 145 -0.06 -17.96 5.77
N ARG A 146 -1.32 -17.97 6.21
CA ARG A 146 -1.83 -17.21 7.38
C ARG A 146 -1.04 -17.41 8.69
N ALA A 147 -0.31 -18.52 8.82
CA ALA A 147 0.48 -18.87 9.99
C ALA A 147 1.83 -18.13 10.08
N GLU A 148 2.30 -17.55 8.98
CA GLU A 148 3.63 -16.91 8.88
C GLU A 148 3.56 -15.38 8.77
N ILE A 149 2.38 -14.80 9.02
CA ILE A 149 2.14 -13.35 9.13
C ILE A 149 1.76 -13.03 10.56
#